data_AF-A0A3B9CW63-F1
#
_entry.id   AF-A0A3B9CW63-F1
#
_cell.length_a   1.000
_cell.length_b   1.000
_cell.length_c   1.000
_cell.angle_alpha   90.00
_cell.angle_beta   90.00
_cell.angle_gamma   90.00
#
_symmetry.space_group_name_H-M   'P 1'
#
loop_
_entity.id
_entity.type
_entity.pdbx_description
1 polymer ?
#
loop_
_entity_poly.entity_id
_entity_poly.type
_entity_poly.pdbx_seq_one_letter_code
_entity_poly.pdbx_strand_id
1 'polypeptide(L)'
;MKIHLLYTAVVFFCQRLCRFAFVFAVLLSGSHAYAEIKVITDFPGGSGSVLDIDQQQRIIRLMPTDHPGRGWRCWWYVRLTGLTSGEAITLEVGDAPWATPDQATWSGDNGKSWQHTMPGKRNGKLIRYSITP
;
A
#
# COMPACT_ATOMS: atom_id res chain seq x y z
N MET A 1 27.21 3.43 6.93
CA MET A 1 28.13 3.61 8.07
C MET A 1 27.89 2.46 9.04
N LYS A 2 28.94 1.69 9.40
CA LYS A 2 28.97 0.53 10.34
C LYS A 2 27.88 -0.56 10.20
N ILE A 3 28.30 -1.74 9.73
CA ILE A 3 27.57 -3.02 9.80
C ILE A 3 28.38 -4.00 10.64
N HIS A 4 27.74 -4.64 11.62
CA HIS A 4 28.22 -5.66 12.57
C HIS A 4 26.95 -6.20 13.27
N LEU A 5 26.72 -7.45 13.67
CA LEU A 5 27.29 -8.82 13.59
C LEU A 5 26.04 -9.77 13.79
N LEU A 6 25.99 -11.09 13.60
CA LEU A 6 26.92 -12.17 13.24
C LEU A 6 26.08 -13.40 12.79
N TYR A 7 26.63 -14.34 11.99
CA TYR A 7 26.20 -15.74 12.07
C TYR A 7 27.36 -16.69 11.72
N THR A 8 27.74 -17.54 12.69
CA THR A 8 28.87 -18.47 12.61
C THR A 8 28.36 -19.91 12.45
N ALA A 9 29.20 -20.77 11.87
CA ALA A 9 29.02 -22.21 11.68
C ALA A 9 28.04 -22.60 10.55
N VAL A 10 28.28 -23.66 9.77
CA VAL A 10 29.21 -24.79 9.98
C VAL A 10 30.09 -24.99 8.73
N VAL A 11 31.41 -25.14 8.93
CA VAL A 11 32.34 -25.65 7.90
C VAL A 11 32.64 -27.12 8.21
N PHE A 12 32.01 -28.03 7.47
CA PHE A 12 32.41 -29.43 7.34
C PHE A 12 32.19 -29.83 5.86
N PHE A 13 33.23 -30.08 5.07
CA PHE A 13 34.08 -31.28 5.04
C PHE A 13 33.65 -32.18 3.86
N CYS A 14 34.36 -32.06 2.72
CA CYS A 14 34.80 -33.15 1.83
C CYS A 14 35.32 -32.56 0.51
N GLN A 15 36.62 -32.27 0.45
CA GLN A 15 37.28 -32.01 -0.84
C GLN A 15 37.57 -33.34 -1.53
N ARG A 16 36.83 -33.69 -2.59
CA ARG A 16 37.38 -34.43 -3.74
C ARG A 16 36.42 -34.48 -4.93
N LEU A 17 36.99 -34.19 -6.10
CA LEU A 17 36.61 -34.76 -7.40
C LEU A 17 35.11 -34.69 -7.79
N CYS A 18 34.68 -33.56 -8.36
CA CYS A 18 34.14 -33.62 -9.72
C CYS A 18 34.14 -32.26 -10.42
N ARG A 19 34.57 -32.27 -11.70
CA ARG A 19 34.42 -31.15 -12.61
C ARG A 19 32.95 -31.08 -13.05
N PHE A 20 32.15 -30.24 -12.41
CA PHE A 20 30.89 -29.77 -13.02
C PHE A 20 30.77 -28.27 -12.82
N ALA A 21 30.55 -27.55 -13.91
CA ALA A 21 30.41 -26.10 -13.92
C ALA A 21 29.06 -25.71 -13.31
N PHE A 22 29.00 -25.65 -11.99
CA PHE A 22 27.85 -25.09 -11.30
C PHE A 22 27.91 -23.56 -11.45
N VAL A 23 27.22 -23.07 -12.49
CA VAL A 23 27.00 -21.64 -12.71
C VAL A 23 26.29 -21.10 -11.48
N PHE A 24 27.05 -20.45 -10.60
CA PHE A 24 26.52 -19.75 -9.44
C PHE A 24 25.87 -18.46 -9.94
N ALA A 25 24.73 -18.60 -10.59
CA ALA A 25 23.85 -17.51 -10.96
C ALA A 25 23.30 -16.93 -9.65
N VAL A 26 24.04 -15.95 -9.10
CA VAL A 26 23.60 -15.16 -7.96
C VAL A 26 22.36 -14.41 -8.41
N LEU A 27 21.20 -14.96 -8.07
CA LEU A 27 19.93 -14.25 -8.14
C LEU A 27 20.03 -13.08 -7.14
N LEU A 28 20.45 -11.94 -7.67
CA LEU A 28 20.27 -10.63 -7.05
C LEU A 28 18.77 -10.34 -7.03
N SER A 29 18.07 -10.98 -6.08
CA SER A 29 16.74 -10.59 -5.63
C SER A 29 16.89 -9.21 -5.00
N GLY A 30 16.87 -8.18 -5.85
CA GLY A 30 16.98 -6.79 -5.43
C GLY A 30 15.78 -6.47 -4.55
N SER A 31 16.01 -6.37 -3.23
CA SER A 31 15.03 -5.91 -2.25
C SER A 31 14.58 -4.50 -2.64
N HIS A 32 13.49 -4.43 -3.40
CA HIS A 32 12.82 -3.17 -3.70
C HIS A 32 12.17 -2.70 -2.40
N ALA A 33 12.91 -1.87 -1.66
CA ALA A 33 12.35 -1.12 -0.56
C ALA A 33 11.33 -0.14 -1.15
N TYR A 34 10.04 -0.47 -1.02
CA TYR A 34 8.97 0.42 -1.39
C TYR A 34 9.11 1.75 -0.64
N ALA A 35 8.80 2.85 -1.34
CA ALA A 35 8.68 4.13 -0.68
C ALA A 35 7.54 4.08 0.36
N GLU A 36 7.74 4.76 1.48
CA GLU A 36 6.73 4.87 2.55
C GLU A 36 5.44 5.50 2.00
N ILE A 37 4.30 4.80 2.12
CA ILE A 37 2.98 5.37 1.81
C ILE A 37 2.73 6.54 2.73
N LYS A 38 2.34 7.68 2.14
CA LYS A 38 1.83 8.83 2.88
C LYS A 38 0.47 9.23 2.35
N VAL A 39 -0.47 9.43 3.27
CA VAL A 39 -1.79 9.99 2.98
C VAL A 39 -1.74 11.48 3.29
N ILE A 40 -2.07 12.30 2.30
CA ILE A 40 -2.15 13.75 2.43
C ILE A 40 -3.63 14.14 2.34
N THR A 41 -4.08 14.97 3.28
CA THR A 41 -5.44 15.52 3.35
C THR A 41 -5.46 17.05 3.42
N ASP A 42 -4.33 17.69 3.70
CA ASP A 42 -4.20 19.16 3.73
C ASP A 42 -4.05 19.71 2.30
N PHE A 43 -5.18 19.88 1.62
CA PHE A 43 -5.31 20.57 0.34
C PHE A 43 -6.78 20.98 0.10
N PRO A 44 -7.09 21.88 -0.86
CA PRO A 44 -8.47 22.25 -1.15
C PRO A 44 -9.34 21.05 -1.54
N GLY A 45 -10.37 20.77 -0.73
CA GLY A 45 -11.23 19.60 -0.89
C GLY A 45 -10.64 18.28 -0.36
N GLY A 46 -9.49 18.31 0.32
CA GLY A 46 -8.94 17.14 1.00
C GLY A 46 -9.74 16.78 2.26
N SER A 47 -9.92 15.48 2.51
CA SER A 47 -10.78 14.95 3.58
C SER A 47 -10.48 13.48 3.87
N GLY A 48 -10.68 13.07 5.11
CA GLY A 48 -10.50 11.70 5.58
C GLY A 48 -9.65 11.68 6.84
N SER A 49 -10.01 10.82 7.79
CA SER A 49 -9.14 10.51 8.94
C SER A 49 -8.38 9.23 8.65
N VAL A 50 -7.05 9.29 8.69
CA VAL A 50 -6.21 8.09 8.62
C VAL A 50 -6.31 7.37 9.96
N LEU A 51 -6.77 6.12 9.94
CA LEU A 51 -6.82 5.26 11.12
C LEU A 51 -5.51 4.48 11.28
N ASP A 52 -4.95 3.98 10.17
CA ASP A 52 -3.78 3.11 10.13
C ASP A 52 -3.19 3.03 8.71
N ILE A 53 -1.88 2.74 8.62
CA ILE A 53 -1.17 2.46 7.36
C ILE A 53 -0.22 1.28 7.58
N ASP A 54 -0.57 0.12 7.05
CA ASP A 54 0.33 -1.03 6.99
C ASP A 54 1.28 -0.86 5.80
N GLN A 55 2.52 -0.45 6.09
CA GLN A 55 3.56 -0.24 5.08
C GLN A 55 4.05 -1.56 4.44
N GLN A 56 3.86 -2.71 5.10
CA GLN A 56 4.33 -4.01 4.60
C GLN A 56 3.28 -4.66 3.70
N GLN A 57 2.02 -4.64 4.11
CA GLN A 57 0.88 -5.17 3.34
C GLN A 57 0.29 -4.15 2.36
N ARG A 58 0.75 -2.90 2.40
CA ARG A 58 0.30 -1.78 1.55
C ARG A 58 -1.20 -1.52 1.70
N ILE A 59 -1.66 -1.55 2.96
CA ILE A 59 -3.06 -1.33 3.36
C ILE A 59 -3.19 0.05 4.02
N ILE A 60 -4.12 0.86 3.52
CA ILE A 60 -4.48 2.16 4.10
C ILE A 60 -5.88 2.04 4.70
N ARG A 61 -6.06 2.43 5.96
CA ARG A 61 -7.36 2.45 6.64
C ARG A 61 -7.82 3.89 6.84
N LEU A 62 -8.93 4.25 6.20
CA LEU A 62 -9.52 5.60 6.26
C LEU A 62 -10.91 5.58 6.88
N MET A 63 -11.23 6.65 7.59
CA MET A 63 -12.59 6.99 7.98
C MET A 63 -13.06 8.28 7.26
N PRO A 64 -14.25 8.28 6.63
CA PRO A 64 -14.86 9.49 6.11
C PRO A 64 -15.08 10.54 7.22
N THR A 65 -14.79 11.80 6.94
CA THR A 65 -14.95 12.87 7.95
C THR A 65 -16.37 13.42 7.99
N ASP A 66 -16.70 14.01 9.14
CA ASP A 66 -17.94 14.74 9.33
C ASP A 66 -17.99 15.99 8.44
N HIS A 67 -19.18 16.29 7.92
CA HIS A 67 -19.43 17.53 7.19
C HIS A 67 -19.41 18.72 8.17
N PRO A 68 -18.60 19.76 7.93
CA PRO A 68 -18.58 20.98 8.75
C PRO A 68 -20.00 21.54 8.94
N GLY A 69 -20.43 21.74 10.19
CA GLY A 69 -21.75 22.30 10.52
C GLY A 69 -22.97 21.41 10.22
N ARG A 70 -22.80 20.19 9.70
CA ARG A 70 -23.91 19.22 9.51
C ARG A 70 -23.77 17.91 10.28
N GLY A 71 -22.55 17.56 10.73
CA GLY A 71 -22.34 16.49 11.72
C GLY A 71 -22.56 15.05 11.23
N TRP A 72 -22.82 14.84 9.92
CA TRP A 72 -22.81 13.51 9.31
C TRP A 72 -21.44 13.20 8.69
N ARG A 73 -20.94 11.95 8.81
CA ARG A 73 -19.76 11.49 8.05
C ARG A 73 -20.16 11.31 6.60
N CYS A 74 -19.71 12.13 5.67
CA CYS A 74 -20.21 12.05 4.29
C CYS A 74 -19.16 12.04 3.19
N TRP A 75 -17.88 12.24 3.49
CA TRP A 75 -16.87 12.40 2.44
C TRP A 75 -15.46 12.04 2.88
N TRP A 76 -14.65 11.69 1.88
CA TRP A 76 -13.21 11.48 1.95
C TRP A 76 -12.66 11.79 0.56
N TYR A 77 -11.48 12.41 0.50
CA TYR A 77 -10.70 12.63 -0.70
C TYR A 77 -9.26 12.86 -0.26
N VAL A 78 -8.39 11.91 -0.59
CA VAL A 78 -6.99 11.91 -0.16
C VAL A 78 -6.06 11.93 -1.37
N ARG A 79 -4.83 12.40 -1.17
CA ARG A 79 -3.72 12.17 -2.10
C ARG A 79 -2.78 11.15 -1.48
N LEU A 80 -2.27 10.23 -2.29
CA LEU A 80 -1.33 9.21 -1.87
C LEU A 80 0.03 9.48 -2.51
N THR A 81 1.10 9.34 -1.73
CA THR A 81 2.48 9.34 -2.24
C THR A 81 3.22 8.11 -1.72
N GLY A 82 4.36 7.78 -2.34
CA GLY A 82 5.10 6.55 -2.05
C GLY A 82 4.55 5.29 -2.76
N LEU A 83 3.72 5.46 -3.78
CA LEU A 83 3.19 4.37 -4.60
C LEU A 83 4.11 4.07 -5.79
N THR A 84 4.27 2.80 -6.15
CA THR A 84 4.93 2.38 -7.40
C THR A 84 3.86 2.14 -8.47
N SER A 85 4.12 2.48 -9.73
CA SER A 85 3.16 2.17 -10.80
C SER A 85 3.10 0.66 -11.06
N GLY A 86 1.91 0.13 -11.33
CA GLY A 86 1.64 -1.30 -11.44
C GLY A 86 1.56 -2.05 -10.10
N GLU A 87 1.80 -1.37 -8.97
CA GLU A 87 1.71 -1.94 -7.63
C GLU A 87 0.26 -1.91 -7.12
N ALA A 88 -0.26 -3.04 -6.68
CA ALA A 88 -1.58 -3.10 -6.06
C ALA A 88 -1.50 -2.63 -4.60
N ILE A 89 -2.26 -1.59 -4.26
CA ILE A 89 -2.52 -1.17 -2.87
C ILE A 89 -3.94 -1.48 -2.45
N THR A 90 -4.15 -1.62 -1.14
CA THR A 90 -5.46 -1.85 -0.56
C THR A 90 -5.95 -0.60 0.18
N LEU A 91 -7.18 -0.16 -0.10
CA LEU A 91 -7.83 0.92 0.61
C LEU A 91 -9.05 0.39 1.36
N GLU A 92 -9.05 0.47 2.69
CA GLU A 92 -10.17 0.10 3.55
C GLU A 92 -10.86 1.38 4.06
N VAL A 93 -12.17 1.54 3.82
CA VAL A 93 -12.90 2.77 4.16
C VAL A 93 -14.17 2.46 4.97
N GLY A 94 -14.39 3.19 6.07
CA GLY A 94 -15.59 3.17 6.91
C GLY A 94 -15.34 3.83 8.29
N ASP A 95 -16.27 3.92 9.22
CA ASP A 95 -17.64 3.38 9.27
C ASP A 95 -18.68 4.46 8.89
N ALA A 96 -19.01 4.51 7.59
CA ALA A 96 -20.08 5.35 7.05
C ALA A 96 -20.53 4.75 5.70
N PRO A 97 -21.41 3.73 5.68
CA PRO A 97 -21.78 3.00 4.47
C PRO A 97 -22.23 3.88 3.29
N TRP A 98 -22.99 4.93 3.59
CA TRP A 98 -23.47 5.93 2.62
C TRP A 98 -22.36 6.83 2.02
N ALA A 99 -21.17 6.88 2.64
CA ALA A 99 -19.98 7.60 2.14
C ALA A 99 -18.96 6.65 1.47
N THR A 100 -19.35 5.41 1.22
CA THR A 100 -18.50 4.36 0.66
C THR A 100 -19.19 3.72 -0.56
N PRO A 101 -18.93 4.20 -1.79
CA PRO A 101 -19.55 3.66 -3.00
C PRO A 101 -19.09 2.23 -3.27
N ASP A 102 -19.80 1.46 -4.09
CA ASP A 102 -19.35 0.08 -4.39
C ASP A 102 -18.09 0.04 -5.27
N GLN A 103 -17.79 1.12 -6.01
CA GLN A 103 -16.51 1.34 -6.68
C GLN A 103 -15.94 2.70 -6.25
N ALA A 104 -14.71 2.72 -5.76
CA ALA A 104 -14.02 3.99 -5.48
C ALA A 104 -13.56 4.64 -6.79
N THR A 105 -13.47 5.96 -6.80
CA THR A 105 -12.90 6.73 -7.93
C THR A 105 -11.49 7.20 -7.55
N TRP A 106 -10.54 7.03 -8.45
CA TRP A 106 -9.13 7.39 -8.25
C TRP A 106 -8.53 8.02 -9.51
N SER A 107 -7.35 8.63 -9.37
CA SER A 107 -6.61 9.25 -10.48
C SER A 107 -5.11 9.09 -10.25
N GLY A 108 -4.37 8.70 -11.30
CA GLY A 108 -2.91 8.60 -11.30
C GLY A 108 -2.19 9.84 -11.89
N ASP A 109 -2.92 10.80 -12.46
CA ASP A 109 -2.36 11.92 -13.26
C ASP A 109 -2.63 13.31 -12.66
N ASN A 110 -2.76 13.36 -11.32
CA ASN A 110 -3.15 14.54 -10.53
C ASN A 110 -4.56 15.07 -10.84
N GLY A 111 -5.51 14.17 -11.11
CA GLY A 111 -6.94 14.50 -11.23
C GLY A 111 -7.38 14.96 -12.61
N LYS A 112 -6.61 14.70 -13.67
CA LYS A 112 -6.96 15.04 -15.06
C LYS A 112 -7.84 13.96 -15.68
N SER A 113 -7.53 12.70 -15.43
CA SER A 113 -8.35 11.54 -15.74
C SER A 113 -8.70 10.78 -14.46
N TRP A 114 -9.89 10.17 -14.46
CA TRP A 114 -10.45 9.47 -13.31
C TRP A 114 -10.91 8.08 -13.72
N GLN A 115 -10.63 7.10 -12.86
CA GLN A 115 -10.94 5.70 -13.08
C GLN A 115 -11.69 5.14 -11.88
N HIS A 116 -12.51 4.12 -12.10
CA HIS A 116 -13.13 3.36 -11.03
C HIS A 116 -12.28 2.14 -10.65
N THR A 117 -12.27 1.77 -9.38
CA THR A 117 -11.79 0.46 -8.95
C THR A 117 -12.73 -0.64 -9.46
N MET A 118 -12.29 -1.89 -9.43
CA MET A 118 -13.26 -3.01 -9.39
C MET A 118 -14.20 -2.87 -8.17
N PRO A 119 -15.39 -3.50 -8.18
CA PRO A 119 -16.28 -3.52 -7.02
C PRO A 119 -15.54 -3.93 -5.74
N GLY A 120 -15.64 -3.09 -4.72
CA GLY A 120 -15.03 -3.30 -3.43
C GLY A 120 -15.72 -4.40 -2.62
N LYS A 121 -14.99 -5.02 -1.70
CA LYS A 121 -15.50 -6.10 -0.85
C LYS A 121 -15.89 -5.56 0.51
N ARG A 122 -17.17 -5.66 0.88
CA ARG A 122 -17.66 -5.30 2.23
C ARG A 122 -17.11 -6.28 3.26
N ASN A 123 -16.66 -5.76 4.39
CA ASN A 123 -16.31 -6.52 5.59
C ASN A 123 -16.88 -5.79 6.82
N GLY A 124 -18.08 -6.18 7.23
CA GLY A 124 -18.85 -5.48 8.26
C GLY A 124 -19.07 -4.01 7.89
N LYS A 125 -18.43 -3.12 8.66
CA LYS A 125 -18.54 -1.66 8.54
C LYS A 125 -17.56 -1.02 7.55
N LEU A 126 -16.61 -1.80 7.04
CA LEU A 126 -15.60 -1.35 6.07
C LEU A 126 -15.95 -1.86 4.66
N ILE A 127 -15.49 -1.16 3.64
CA ILE A 127 -15.31 -1.69 2.29
C ILE A 127 -13.82 -1.67 1.93
N ARG A 128 -13.36 -2.73 1.27
CA ARG A 128 -11.99 -2.88 0.78
C ARG A 128 -11.96 -2.73 -0.74
N TYR A 129 -11.23 -1.73 -1.23
CA TYR A 129 -10.91 -1.55 -2.65
C TYR A 129 -9.46 -1.95 -2.94
N SER A 130 -9.20 -2.41 -4.16
CA SER A 130 -7.85 -2.58 -4.71
C SER A 130 -7.62 -1.48 -5.75
N ILE A 131 -6.47 -0.82 -5.68
CA ILE A 131 -6.08 0.26 -6.60
C ILE A 131 -4.69 -0.09 -7.15
N THR A 132 -4.48 0.08 -8.47
CA THR A 132 -3.20 -0.18 -9.14
C THR A 132 -2.86 1.03 -10.01
N PRO A 133 -1.95 1.92 -9.58
CA PRO A 133 -1.64 3.18 -10.25
C PRO A 133 -0.86 3.07 -11.57
#